data_AF-A0A839HGL0-F1
#
_entry.id   AF-A0A839HGL0-F1
#
_cell.length_a   1.000
_cell.length_b   1.000
_cell.length_c   1.000
_cell.angle_alpha   90.00
_cell.angle_beta   90.00
_cell.angle_gamma   90.00
#
_symmetry.space_group_name_H-M   'P 1'
#
loop_
_entity.id
_entity.type
_entity.pdbx_description
1 polymer ?
#
loop_
_entity_poly.entity_id
_entity_poly.type
_entity_poly.pdbx_seq_one_letter_code
_entity_poly.pdbx_strand_id
1 'polypeptide(L)' 'RFYQEVFTEGKQEGDKSARLRIARSLLDIIQDDRVLAQHTGLTELEIQQLRKEK' A
#
# COMPACT_ATOMS: atom_id res chain seq x y z
N ARG A 1 -12.68 23.47 11.91
CA ARG A 1 -11.86 22.98 10.78
C ARG A 1 -11.09 21.69 11.11
N PHE A 2 -10.76 21.42 12.39
CA PHE A 2 -10.10 20.18 12.85
C PHE A 2 -10.73 18.84 12.41
N TYR A 3 -12.06 18.72 12.43
CA TYR A 3 -12.73 17.44 12.14
C TYR A 3 -12.63 16.95 10.69
N GLN A 4 -12.45 17.86 9.72
CA GLN A 4 -12.30 17.47 8.32
C GLN A 4 -10.90 16.94 8.01
N GLU A 5 -9.89 17.49 8.68
CA GLU A 5 -8.49 17.05 8.53
C GLU A 5 -8.32 15.63 9.11
N VAL A 6 -8.78 15.40 10.35
CA VAL A 6 -8.67 14.09 11.01
C VAL A 6 -9.44 12.98 10.27
N PHE A 7 -10.60 13.29 9.70
CA PHE A 7 -11.36 12.31 8.91
C PHE A 7 -10.68 11.99 7.58
N THR A 8 -10.03 12.98 6.97
CA THR A 8 -9.28 12.80 5.72
C THR A 8 -8.01 11.99 5.97
N GLU A 9 -7.29 12.29 7.05
CA GLU A 9 -6.13 11.53 7.51
C GLU A 9 -6.50 10.08 7.84
N GLY A 10 -7.55 9.84 8.63
CA GLY A 10 -8.00 8.48 8.98
C GLY A 10 -8.46 7.67 7.76
N LYS A 11 -9.09 8.34 6.77
CA LYS A 11 -9.47 7.70 5.51
C LYS A 11 -8.25 7.37 4.65
N GLN A 12 -7.28 8.27 4.54
CA GLN A 12 -6.03 8.05 3.79
C GLN A 12 -5.18 6.95 4.42
N GLU A 13 -5.12 6.89 5.75
CA GLU A 13 -4.35 5.89 6.48
C GLU A 13 -5.01 4.51 6.41
N GLY A 14 -6.35 4.46 6.45
CA GLY A 14 -7.12 3.24 6.19
C GLY A 14 -6.94 2.72 4.76
N ASP A 15 -6.95 3.62 3.78
CA ASP A 15 -6.75 3.30 2.37
C ASP A 15 -5.32 2.81 2.10
N LYS A 16 -4.30 3.47 2.69
CA LYS A 16 -2.91 3.01 2.62
C LYS A 16 -2.73 1.64 3.28
N SER A 17 -3.32 1.42 4.47
CA SER A 17 -3.26 0.14 5.17
C SER A 17 -3.91 -1.00 4.37
N ALA A 18 -5.02 -0.72 3.69
CA ALA A 18 -5.67 -1.69 2.81
C ALA A 18 -4.79 -2.04 1.60
N ARG A 19 -4.21 -1.03 0.93
CA ARG A 19 -3.24 -1.24 -0.18
C ARG A 19 -2.06 -2.10 0.23
N LEU A 20 -1.44 -1.82 1.39
CA LEU A 20 -0.32 -2.60 1.92
C LEU A 20 -0.70 -4.06 2.22
N ARG A 21 -1.89 -4.29 2.78
CA ARG A 21 -2.38 -5.65 3.05
C ARG A 21 -2.59 -6.45 1.77
N ILE A 22 -3.21 -5.83 0.76
CA ILE A 22 -3.40 -6.44 -0.56
C ILE A 22 -2.05 -6.74 -1.21
N ALA A 23 -1.12 -5.79 -1.18
CA ALA A 23 0.22 -5.96 -1.70
C ALA A 23 0.95 -7.14 -1.05
N ARG A 24 0.91 -7.26 0.28
CA ARG A 24 1.50 -8.39 1.01
C ARG A 24 0.96 -9.75 0.57
N SER A 25 -0.35 -9.86 0.34
CA SER A 25 -0.96 -11.09 -0.17
C SER A 25 -0.56 -11.42 -1.62
N LEU A 26 -0.26 -10.40 -2.43
CA LEU A 26 0.12 -10.56 -3.83
C LEU A 26 1.63 -10.74 -4.05
N LEU A 27 2.47 -10.43 -3.05
CA LEU A 27 3.94 -10.56 -3.15
C LEU A 27 4.44 -11.95 -3.53
N ASP A 28 3.72 -13.00 -3.12
CA ASP A 28 4.05 -14.41 -3.44
C ASP A 28 3.60 -14.84 -4.84
N ILE A 29 2.63 -14.12 -5.40
CA ILE A 29 2.02 -14.43 -6.70
C ILE A 29 2.70 -13.61 -7.80
N ILE A 30 3.00 -12.35 -7.52
CA ILE A 30 3.58 -11.40 -8.47
C ILE A 30 5.02 -11.10 -8.05
N GLN A 31 5.98 -11.57 -8.84
CA GLN A 31 7.41 -11.33 -8.59
C GLN A 31 7.90 -9.98 -9.15
N ASP A 32 7.19 -9.41 -10.13
CA ASP A 32 7.53 -8.11 -10.70
C ASP A 32 6.95 -6.96 -9.86
N ASP A 33 7.84 -6.17 -9.27
CA ASP A 33 7.48 -5.05 -8.38
C ASP A 33 6.71 -3.95 -9.10
N ARG A 34 6.98 -3.75 -10.40
CA ARG A 34 6.28 -2.73 -11.21
C ARG A 34 4.85 -3.14 -11.49
N VAL A 35 4.62 -4.41 -11.78
CA VAL A 35 3.27 -4.96 -11.97
C VAL A 35 2.49 -4.88 -10.65
N LEU A 36 3.13 -5.24 -9.54
CA LEU A 36 2.49 -5.19 -8.23
C LEU A 36 2.16 -3.76 -7.79
N ALA A 37 3.04 -2.79 -8.06
CA ALA A 37 2.80 -1.37 -7.85
C ALA A 37 1.57 -0.87 -8.62
N GLN A 38 1.43 -1.25 -9.90
CA GLN A 38 0.27 -0.89 -10.72
C GLN A 38 -1.05 -1.45 -10.18
N HIS A 39 -1.06 -2.70 -9.70
CA HIS A 39 -2.28 -3.33 -9.19
C HIS A 39 -2.68 -2.86 -7.79
N THR A 40 -1.72 -2.41 -6.98
CA THR A 40 -1.96 -2.02 -5.59
C THR A 40 -2.04 -0.51 -5.40
N GLY A 41 -1.64 0.28 -6.40
CA GLY A 41 -1.52 1.72 -6.30
C GLY A 41 -0.41 2.18 -5.35
N LEU A 42 0.52 1.28 -4.99
CA LEU A 42 1.73 1.59 -4.23
C LEU A 42 2.86 1.95 -5.18
N THR A 43 3.90 2.59 -4.64
CA THR A 43 5.14 2.80 -5.38
C THR A 43 6.00 1.54 -5.40
N GLU A 44 6.84 1.39 -6.43
CA GLU A 44 7.81 0.27 -6.49
C GLU A 44 8.71 0.23 -5.24
N LEU A 45 9.07 1.39 -4.69
CA LEU A 45 9.87 1.50 -3.47
C LEU A 45 9.15 0.92 -2.25
N GLU A 46 7.85 1.19 -2.09
CA GLU A 46 7.02 0.62 -1.01
C GLU A 46 6.89 -0.91 -1.17
N ILE A 47 6.76 -1.40 -2.41
CA ILE A 47 6.75 -2.84 -2.69
C ILE A 47 8.09 -3.49 -2.32
N GLN A 48 9.21 -2.87 -2.70
CA GLN A 48 10.55 -3.36 -2.34
C GLN A 48 10.77 -3.38 -0.83
N GLN A 49 10.29 -2.37 -0.11
CA GLN A 49 10.32 -2.36 1.36
C GLN A 49 9.49 -3.51 1.93
N LEU A 50 8.28 -3.71 1.42
CA LEU A 50 7.42 -4.83 1.83
C LEU A 50 8.07 -6.20 1.60
N ARG A 51 8.88 -6.37 0.54
CA ARG A 51 9.67 -7.60 0.32
C ARG A 51 10.79 -7.79 1.34
N LYS A 52 11.42 -6.70 1.78
CA LYS A 52 12.50 -6.75 2.79
C LYS A 52 11.96 -6.98 4.20
N GLU A 53 10.73 -6.56 4.47
CA GLU A 53 10.04 -6.74 5.75
C GLU A 53 9.37 -8.12 5.91
N LYS A 54 9.31 -8.90 4.83
CA LYS A 54 8.76 -10.26 4.83
C LYS A 54 9.81 -11.26 5.32
#